data_AF-E7N497-F1
#
_entry.id   AF-E7N497-F1
#
_cell.length_a   1.000
_cell.length_b   1.000
_cell.length_c   1.000
_cell.angle_alpha   90.00
_cell.angle_beta   90.00
_cell.angle_gamma   90.00
#
_symmetry.space_group_name_H-M   'P 1'
#
loop_
_entity.id
_entity.type
_entity.pdbx_description
1 polymer ?
#
loop_
_entity_poly.entity_id
_entity_poly.type
_entity_poly.pdbx_seq_one_letter_code
_entity_poly.pdbx_strand_id
1 'polypeptide(L)'
;MQTIVGVRFKSAGKIYSFGQGELTLAEGDHVVVETSRGMECGRVVSAPRTMPDTAVPPNLRTVHRLADASDLERVEENHAKEREARTVCEEKIRELGLKMKLVDVELTFDLSKMLFYFTADGRVDFR
;
A
#
# COMPACT_ATOMS: atom_id res chain seq x y z
N MET A 1 0.62 25.21 13.32
CA MET A 1 1.47 24.06 13.67
C MET A 1 0.69 22.81 13.33
N GLN A 2 1.32 21.80 12.74
CA GLN A 2 0.66 20.53 12.43
C GLN A 2 1.49 19.36 12.95
N THR A 3 0.80 18.33 13.42
CA THR A 3 1.41 17.06 13.83
C THR A 3 1.35 16.08 12.67
N ILE A 4 2.50 15.53 12.31
CA ILE A 4 2.64 14.59 11.20
C ILE A 4 3.18 13.25 11.68
N VAL A 5 2.80 12.19 10.99
CA VAL A 5 3.26 10.81 11.21
C VAL A 5 3.86 10.24 9.92
N GLY A 6 4.78 9.30 10.06
CA GLY A 6 5.31 8.54 8.93
C GLY A 6 4.59 7.20 8.82
N VAL A 7 3.92 6.97 7.69
CA VAL A 7 3.17 5.75 7.40
C VAL A 7 3.86 4.97 6.29
N ARG A 8 3.94 3.64 6.45
CA ARG A 8 4.48 2.71 5.47
C ARG A 8 3.45 1.63 5.17
N PHE A 9 3.23 1.36 3.88
CA PHE A 9 2.25 0.37 3.40
C PHE A 9 2.85 -1.01 3.11
N LYS A 10 4.15 -1.08 2.81
CA LYS A 10 4.89 -2.32 2.52
C LYS A 10 6.11 -2.44 3.42
N SER A 11 6.49 -3.65 3.84
CA SER A 11 7.62 -3.88 4.78
C SER A 11 8.92 -3.14 4.40
N ALA A 12 9.28 -3.13 3.11
CA ALA A 12 10.46 -2.45 2.56
C ALA A 12 10.12 -1.24 1.66
N GLY A 13 9.03 -0.53 1.97
CA GLY A 13 8.52 0.59 1.18
C GLY A 13 8.97 1.99 1.61
N LYS A 14 8.73 2.96 0.73
CA LYS A 14 8.85 4.39 1.04
C LYS A 14 7.95 4.75 2.24
N ILE A 15 8.45 5.60 3.12
CA ILE A 15 7.67 6.20 4.20
C ILE A 15 7.01 7.47 3.64
N TYR A 16 5.69 7.54 3.77
CA TYR A 16 4.88 8.68 3.37
C TYR A 16 4.49 9.48 4.62
N SER A 17 4.54 10.80 4.52
CA SER A 17 4.08 11.66 5.61
C SER A 17 2.58 11.90 5.49
N PHE A 18 1.88 11.77 6.62
CA PHE A 18 0.47 12.11 6.73
C PHE A 18 0.25 13.01 7.95
N GLY A 19 -0.77 13.86 7.89
CA GLY A 19 -1.24 14.63 9.04
C GLY A 19 -1.92 13.70 10.04
N GLN A 20 -1.71 13.91 11.32
CA GLN A 20 -2.41 13.18 12.37
C GLN A 20 -3.88 13.62 12.53
N GLY A 21 -4.19 14.89 12.21
CA GLY A 21 -5.52 15.45 12.42
C GLY A 21 -5.90 15.49 13.90
N GLU A 22 -7.11 15.04 14.22
CA GLU A 22 -7.62 14.96 15.60
C GLU A 22 -7.35 13.60 16.27
N LEU A 23 -6.77 12.64 15.53
CA LEU A 23 -6.46 11.32 16.07
C LEU A 23 -5.30 11.41 17.05
N THR A 24 -5.20 10.47 17.97
CA THR A 24 -3.98 10.24 18.76
C THR A 24 -3.34 8.97 18.22
N LEU A 25 -2.17 9.11 17.59
CA LEU A 25 -1.46 8.02 16.94
C LEU A 25 -0.14 7.74 17.65
N ALA A 26 0.29 6.49 17.65
CA ALA A 26 1.57 6.05 18.17
C ALA A 26 2.35 5.28 17.10
N GLU A 27 3.66 5.18 17.29
CA GLU A 27 4.47 4.28 16.47
C GLU A 27 4.01 2.84 16.67
N GLY A 28 3.80 2.13 15.56
CA GLY A 28 3.27 0.77 15.56
C GLY A 28 1.79 0.67 15.22
N ASP A 29 1.02 1.76 15.34
CA ASP A 29 -0.40 1.78 15.00
C ASP A 29 -0.63 1.44 13.52
N HIS A 30 -1.71 0.71 13.26
CA HIS A 30 -2.21 0.54 11.89
C HIS A 30 -3.27 1.60 11.62
N VAL A 31 -3.19 2.19 10.44
CA VAL A 31 -4.02 3.31 10.04
C VAL A 31 -4.53 3.12 8.63
N VAL A 32 -5.74 3.58 8.41
CA VAL A 32 -6.33 3.67 7.07
C VAL A 32 -6.18 5.10 6.59
N VAL A 33 -5.75 5.27 5.34
CA VAL A 33 -5.58 6.57 4.70
C VAL A 33 -6.12 6.53 3.28
N GLU A 34 -6.58 7.68 2.78
CA GLU A 34 -7.02 7.82 1.40
C GLU A 34 -5.87 8.33 0.53
N THR A 35 -5.39 7.52 -0.41
CA THR A 35 -4.37 7.90 -1.39
C THR A 35 -5.00 8.17 -2.75
N SER A 36 -4.19 8.56 -3.74
CA SER A 36 -4.67 8.66 -5.12
C SER A 36 -5.07 7.30 -5.73
N ARG A 37 -4.71 6.18 -5.09
CA ARG A 37 -5.04 4.83 -5.52
C ARG A 37 -6.30 4.27 -4.84
N GLY A 38 -6.89 5.02 -3.91
CA GLY A 38 -8.02 4.61 -3.10
C GLY A 38 -7.64 4.52 -1.62
N MET A 39 -8.42 3.76 -0.86
CA MET A 39 -8.13 3.50 0.54
C MET A 39 -6.94 2.55 0.65
N GLU A 40 -6.02 2.82 1.57
CA GLU A 40 -4.89 1.95 1.88
C GLU A 40 -4.74 1.79 3.39
N CYS A 41 -4.38 0.58 3.83
CA CYS A 41 -4.01 0.30 5.21
C CYS A 41 -2.49 0.28 5.33
N GLY A 42 -1.94 1.04 6.26
CA GLY A 42 -0.50 1.14 6.50
C GLY A 42 -0.19 1.17 7.98
N ARG A 43 1.10 1.08 8.30
CA ARG A 43 1.60 1.12 9.68
C ARG A 43 2.36 2.41 9.94
N VAL A 44 2.12 3.03 11.09
CA VAL A 44 2.90 4.16 11.59
C VAL A 44 4.28 3.64 11.98
N VAL A 45 5.30 4.13 11.28
CA VAL A 45 6.72 3.77 11.48
C VAL A 45 7.58 4.97 11.87
N SER A 46 6.96 6.14 12.01
CA SER A 46 7.60 7.30 12.61
C SER A 46 6.59 7.98 13.53
N ALA A 47 6.96 8.07 14.81
CA ALA A 47 6.16 8.69 15.84
C ALA A 47 5.70 10.11 15.47
N PRO A 48 4.55 10.56 16.00
CA PRO A 48 4.06 11.90 15.75
C PRO A 48 5.07 12.99 16.08
N ARG A 49 5.25 13.93 15.16
CA ARG A 49 6.08 15.12 15.38
C ARG A 49 5.33 16.38 14.98
N THR A 50 5.35 17.39 15.85
CA THR A 50 4.76 18.70 15.57
C THR A 50 5.76 19.58 14.84
N MET A 51 5.32 20.20 13.74
CA MET A 51 6.14 21.08 12.92
C MET A 51 5.39 22.38 12.61
N PRO A 52 6.12 23.49 12.34
CA PRO A 52 5.52 24.72 11.81
C PRO A 52 4.88 24.47 10.45
N ASP A 53 3.80 25.19 10.13
CA ASP A 53 3.04 24.97 8.88
C ASP A 53 3.90 25.24 7.63
N THR A 54 4.90 26.10 7.75
CA THR A 54 5.89 26.41 6.70
C THR A 54 6.84 25.27 6.38
N ALA A 55 6.97 24.28 7.28
CA ALA A 55 7.85 23.12 7.12
C ALA A 55 7.08 21.83 6.74
N VAL A 56 5.76 21.91 6.58
CA VAL A 56 4.90 20.79 6.22
C VAL A 56 4.86 20.64 4.69
N PRO A 57 4.96 19.42 4.13
CA PRO A 57 4.78 19.21 2.69
C PRO A 57 3.43 19.76 2.19
N PRO A 58 3.38 20.43 1.03
CA PRO A 58 2.12 20.90 0.48
C PRO A 58 1.18 19.72 0.16
N ASN A 59 -0.13 19.93 0.35
CA ASN A 59 -1.17 18.92 0.16
C ASN A 59 -0.99 17.64 1.00
N LEU A 60 -0.48 17.79 2.22
CA LEU A 60 -0.39 16.70 3.17
C LEU A 60 -1.78 16.13 3.45
N ARG A 61 -2.01 14.88 3.05
CA ARG A 61 -3.24 14.17 3.40
C ARG A 61 -3.21 13.78 4.87
N THR A 62 -4.38 13.73 5.49
CA THR A 62 -4.53 13.34 6.90
C THR A 62 -4.85 11.85 6.99
N VAL A 63 -4.44 11.21 8.08
CA VAL A 63 -4.89 9.86 8.41
C VAL A 63 -6.41 9.85 8.54
N HIS A 64 -7.07 8.88 7.89
CA HIS A 64 -8.53 8.81 7.88
C HIS A 64 -9.05 8.25 9.22
N ARG A 65 -8.46 7.13 9.68
CA ARG A 65 -8.78 6.50 10.98
C ARG A 65 -7.72 5.48 11.38
N LEU A 66 -7.78 5.03 12.64
CA LEU A 66 -7.13 3.79 13.06
C LEU A 66 -7.75 2.60 12.33
N ALA A 67 -6.90 1.64 11.93
CA ALA A 67 -7.36 0.37 11.39
C ALA A 67 -7.97 -0.47 12.51
N ASP A 68 -9.09 -1.13 12.21
CA ASP A 68 -9.72 -2.08 13.12
C ASP A 68 -9.30 -3.53 12.78
N ALA A 69 -9.80 -4.49 13.57
CA ALA A 69 -9.48 -5.90 13.35
C ALA A 69 -9.89 -6.41 11.96
N SER A 70 -11.01 -5.92 11.41
CA SER A 70 -11.50 -6.33 10.10
C SER A 70 -10.64 -5.79 8.96
N ASP A 71 -10.02 -4.61 9.14
CA ASP A 71 -9.05 -4.08 8.20
C ASP A 71 -7.78 -4.92 8.18
N LEU A 72 -7.29 -5.33 9.35
CA LEU A 72 -6.09 -6.17 9.45
C LEU A 72 -6.33 -7.57 8.87
N GLU A 73 -7.48 -8.17 9.18
CA GLU A 73 -7.90 -9.44 8.57
C GLU A 73 -7.94 -9.35 7.05
N ARG A 74 -8.51 -8.26 6.52
CA ARG A 74 -8.53 -8.01 5.07
C ARG A 74 -7.15 -7.82 4.45
N VAL A 75 -6.20 -7.19 5.15
CA VAL A 75 -4.80 -7.11 4.67
C VAL A 75 -4.19 -8.51 4.55
N GLU A 76 -4.40 -9.36 5.56
CA GLU A 76 -3.87 -10.73 5.53
C GLU A 76 -4.53 -11.59 4.45
N GLU A 77 -5.85 -11.49 4.27
CA GLU A 77 -6.58 -12.15 3.18
C GLU A 77 -6.09 -11.68 1.81
N ASN A 78 -5.83 -10.38 1.66
CA ASN A 78 -5.31 -9.83 0.41
C ASN A 78 -3.94 -10.40 0.08
N HIS A 79 -3.04 -10.45 1.06
CA HIS A 79 -1.74 -11.08 0.90
C HIS A 79 -1.83 -12.57 0.55
N ALA A 80 -2.84 -13.29 1.06
CA ALA A 80 -3.08 -14.67 0.65
C ALA A 80 -3.50 -14.77 -0.83
N LYS A 81 -4.46 -13.94 -1.26
CA LYS A 81 -4.92 -13.87 -2.66
C LYS A 81 -3.82 -13.45 -3.62
N GLU A 82 -2.97 -12.51 -3.22
CA GLU A 82 -1.79 -12.08 -4.00
C GLU A 82 -0.83 -13.25 -4.25
N ARG A 83 -0.54 -14.07 -3.22
CA ARG A 83 0.33 -15.25 -3.36
C ARG A 83 -0.27 -16.31 -4.29
N GLU A 84 -1.57 -16.55 -4.18
CA GLU A 84 -2.29 -17.47 -5.07
C GLU A 84 -2.24 -16.96 -6.52
N ALA A 85 -2.62 -15.70 -6.74
CA ALA A 85 -2.63 -15.08 -8.05
C ALA A 85 -1.23 -15.03 -8.69
N ARG A 86 -0.18 -14.80 -7.88
CA ARG A 86 1.22 -14.87 -8.32
C ARG A 86 1.56 -16.25 -8.86
N THR A 87 1.19 -17.30 -8.14
CA THR A 87 1.45 -18.69 -8.54
C THR A 87 0.75 -19.00 -9.87
N VAL A 88 -0.54 -18.69 -9.97
CA VAL A 88 -1.34 -18.90 -11.20
C VAL A 88 -0.76 -18.11 -12.37
N CYS A 89 -0.34 -16.86 -12.16
CA CYS A 89 0.24 -16.04 -13.21
C CYS A 89 1.58 -16.58 -13.70
N GLU A 90 2.46 -17.03 -12.80
CA GLU A 90 3.74 -17.66 -13.16
C GLU A 90 3.53 -18.95 -13.97
N GLU A 91 2.53 -19.76 -13.61
CA GLU A 91 2.14 -20.94 -14.39
C GLU A 91 1.69 -20.57 -15.80
N LYS A 92 0.81 -19.57 -15.93
CA LYS A 92 0.32 -19.11 -17.23
C LYS A 92 1.42 -18.51 -18.11
N ILE A 93 2.35 -17.74 -17.53
CA ILE A 93 3.52 -17.21 -18.24
C ILE A 93 4.32 -18.36 -18.87
N ARG A 94 4.54 -19.44 -18.11
CA ARG A 94 5.28 -20.63 -18.57
C ARG A 94 4.49 -21.43 -19.62
N GLU A 95 3.20 -21.67 -19.39
CA GLU A 95 2.33 -22.41 -20.32
C GLU A 95 2.22 -21.73 -21.69
N LEU A 96 2.11 -20.40 -21.68
CA LEU A 96 1.96 -19.58 -22.89
C LEU A 96 3.31 -19.18 -23.52
N GLY A 97 4.44 -19.52 -22.87
CA GLY A 97 5.78 -19.16 -23.35
C GLY A 97 6.02 -17.65 -23.43
N LEU A 98 5.38 -16.87 -22.55
CA LEU A 98 5.50 -15.40 -22.56
C LEU A 98 6.92 -14.99 -22.14
N LYS A 99 7.58 -14.16 -22.96
CA LYS A 99 8.92 -13.62 -22.68
C LYS A 99 8.87 -12.47 -21.67
N MET A 100 8.46 -12.79 -20.44
CA MET A 100 8.32 -11.84 -19.35
C MET A 100 8.66 -12.47 -18.00
N LYS A 101 8.97 -11.63 -17.02
CA LYS A 101 9.20 -12.04 -15.62
C LYS A 101 8.25 -11.27 -14.71
N LEU A 102 7.43 -12.01 -13.97
CA LEU A 102 6.60 -11.44 -12.91
C LEU A 102 7.48 -10.95 -11.76
N VAL A 103 7.28 -9.69 -11.36
CA VAL A 103 8.01 -8.99 -10.29
C VAL A 103 7.21 -9.01 -9.01
N ASP A 104 5.94 -8.61 -9.05
CA ASP A 104 5.08 -8.52 -7.88
C ASP A 104 3.59 -8.63 -8.28
N VAL A 105 2.74 -8.98 -7.31
CA VAL A 105 1.28 -8.95 -7.44
C VAL A 105 0.73 -8.22 -6.24
N GLU A 106 -0.06 -7.18 -6.48
CA GLU A 106 -0.71 -6.38 -5.43
C GLU A 106 -2.22 -6.41 -5.61
N LEU A 107 -2.96 -6.58 -4.52
CA LEU A 107 -4.40 -6.41 -4.44
C LEU A 107 -4.70 -5.14 -3.64
N THR A 108 -5.48 -4.23 -4.22
CA THR A 108 -5.86 -3.02 -3.51
C THR A 108 -6.63 -3.35 -2.23
N PHE A 109 -6.47 -2.53 -1.20
CA PHE A 109 -7.08 -2.75 0.11
C PHE A 109 -8.62 -2.86 0.08
N ASP A 110 -9.26 -2.21 -0.89
CA ASP A 110 -10.70 -2.26 -1.14
C ASP A 110 -11.14 -3.40 -2.10
N LEU A 111 -10.22 -4.27 -2.48
CA LEU A 111 -10.43 -5.40 -3.42
C LEU A 111 -10.80 -5.01 -4.85
N SER A 112 -10.77 -3.71 -5.18
CA SER A 112 -11.24 -3.23 -6.49
C SER A 112 -10.33 -3.61 -7.65
N LYS A 113 -9.02 -3.79 -7.41
CA LYS A 113 -8.02 -4.06 -8.46
C LYS A 113 -6.94 -5.02 -8.00
N MET A 114 -6.58 -5.95 -8.88
CA MET A 114 -5.36 -6.74 -8.79
C MET A 114 -4.36 -6.26 -9.84
N LEU A 115 -3.15 -5.93 -9.40
CA LEU A 115 -2.08 -5.34 -10.19
C LEU A 115 -0.95 -6.35 -10.32
N PHE A 116 -0.54 -6.63 -11.56
CA PHE A 116 0.58 -7.52 -11.86
C PHE A 116 1.75 -6.68 -12.40
N TYR A 117 2.85 -6.66 -11.67
CA TYR A 117 4.06 -5.95 -12.06
C TYR A 117 5.00 -6.94 -12.75
N PHE A 118 5.46 -6.61 -13.95
CA PHE A 118 6.37 -7.49 -14.69
C PHE A 118 7.38 -6.70 -15.52
N THR A 119 8.43 -7.40 -15.94
CA THR A 119 9.42 -6.91 -16.90
C THR A 119 9.38 -7.78 -18.15
N ALA A 120 9.63 -7.19 -19.32
CA ALA A 120 9.71 -7.88 -20.59
C ALA A 120 10.62 -7.09 -21.55
N ASP A 121 11.36 -7.79 -22.42
CA ASP A 121 12.25 -7.16 -23.41
C ASP A 121 11.47 -6.45 -24.53
N GLY A 122 10.17 -6.72 -24.65
CA GLY A 122 9.31 -6.13 -25.67
C GLY A 122 7.83 -6.21 -25.28
N ARG A 123 6.96 -5.89 -26.23
CA ARG A 123 5.50 -5.93 -26.03
C ARG A 123 5.05 -7.37 -25.78
N VAL A 124 4.34 -7.58 -24.67
CA VAL A 124 3.63 -8.83 -24.39
C VAL A 124 2.18 -8.69 -24.86
N ASP A 125 1.66 -9.69 -25.58
CA ASP A 125 0.24 -9.79 -25.93
C ASP A 125 -0.44 -10.74 -24.94
N PHE A 126 -1.47 -10.26 -24.26
CA PHE A 126 -2.19 -10.99 -23.20
C PHE A 126 -3.58 -11.49 -23.65
N ARG A 127 -3.91 -11.35 -24.94
CA ARG A 127 -5.20 -11.74 -25.51
C ARG A 127 -5.23 -13.20 -25.94
#